data_AF-A0A9X5UJY5-F1
#
_entry.id   AF-A0A9X5UJY5-F1
#
_cell.length_a   1.000
_cell.length_b   1.000
_cell.length_c   1.000
_cell.angle_alpha   90.00
_cell.angle_beta   90.00
_cell.angle_gamma   90.00
#
_symmetry.space_group_name_H-M   'P 1'
#
loop_
_entity.id
_entity.type
_entity.pdbx_description
1 polymer ?
#
loop_
_entity_poly.entity_id
_entity_poly.type
_entity_poly.pdbx_seq_one_letter_code
_entity_poly.pdbx_strand_id
1 'polypeptide(L)'
;MFGTDYLHPESTWPNTREYIRETMRDVPEDEVRLILGENMIKFYGLDRPALEAAALRCGPLPSDLLGSHQQVDPAMVDHFHARSGIRKAMSLPMDRFTKLVQDDVGRVLADAAS
;
A
#
# COMPACT_ATOMS: atom_id res chain seq x y z
N MET A 1 -3.11 -9.40 4.63
CA MET A 1 -2.67 -9.42 3.23
C MET A 1 -1.98 -8.10 2.94
N PHE A 2 -0.97 -8.09 2.08
CA PHE A 2 -0.21 -6.90 1.70
C PHE A 2 -0.45 -6.56 0.23
N GLY A 3 -0.48 -5.26 -0.10
CA GLY A 3 -0.59 -4.76 -1.47
C GLY A 3 0.37 -3.60 -1.68
N THR A 4 1.03 -3.56 -2.84
CA THR A 4 1.97 -2.48 -3.17
C THR A 4 1.27 -1.20 -3.62
N ASP A 5 0.01 -1.32 -4.06
CA ASP A 5 -0.80 -0.23 -4.61
C ASP A 5 -0.14 0.53 -5.78
N TYR A 6 0.66 -0.18 -6.59
CA TYR A 6 1.31 0.37 -7.78
C TYR A 6 0.25 0.72 -8.85
N LEU A 7 0.24 1.89 -9.49
CA LEU A 7 1.23 2.97 -9.58
C LEU A 7 0.94 4.20 -8.70
N HIS A 8 0.09 4.05 -7.67
CA HIS A 8 -0.40 5.21 -6.94
C HIS A 8 0.72 5.98 -6.21
N PRO A 9 0.56 7.30 -6.02
CA PRO A 9 1.53 8.13 -5.31
C PRO A 9 1.89 7.63 -3.90
N GLU A 10 0.98 6.92 -3.23
CA GLU A 10 1.12 6.29 -1.92
C GLU A 10 1.73 4.88 -1.95
N SER A 11 1.94 4.30 -3.13
CA SER A 11 2.44 2.93 -3.35
C SER A 11 3.70 2.63 -2.54
N THR A 12 4.07 1.37 -2.30
CA THR A 12 5.42 1.09 -1.75
C THR A 12 6.53 1.12 -2.80
N TRP A 13 6.20 1.16 -4.10
CA TRP A 13 7.19 1.20 -5.19
C TRP A 13 7.96 2.54 -5.20
N PRO A 14 9.27 2.56 -5.56
CA PRO A 14 10.14 1.45 -5.94
C PRO A 14 10.78 0.74 -4.74
N ASN A 15 10.56 1.24 -3.53
CA ASN A 15 11.26 0.83 -2.31
C ASN A 15 10.51 -0.30 -1.55
N THR A 16 9.77 -1.16 -2.28
CA THR A 16 8.85 -2.13 -1.66
C THR A 16 9.58 -3.08 -0.70
N ARG A 17 10.82 -3.48 -1.02
CA ARG A 17 11.62 -4.35 -0.17
C ARG A 17 11.95 -3.67 1.15
N GLU A 18 12.32 -2.40 1.12
CA GLU A 18 12.62 -1.58 2.29
C GLU A 18 11.37 -1.40 3.15
N TYR A 19 10.20 -1.13 2.54
CA TYR A 19 8.93 -1.05 3.26
C TYR A 19 8.61 -2.36 3.99
N ILE A 20 8.75 -3.50 3.31
CA ILE A 20 8.49 -4.81 3.93
C ILE A 20 9.46 -5.04 5.08
N ARG A 21 10.75 -4.76 4.87
CA ARG A 21 11.80 -4.94 5.88
C ARG A 21 11.51 -4.18 7.15
N GLU A 22 11.10 -2.91 7.05
CA GLU A 22 10.83 -2.11 8.23
C GLU A 22 9.49 -2.43 8.90
N THR A 23 8.46 -2.72 8.10
CA THR A 23 7.12 -2.99 8.66
C THR A 23 6.97 -4.40 9.23
N MET A 24 7.81 -5.35 8.80
CA MET A 24 7.73 -6.77 9.21
C MET A 24 8.87 -7.19 10.14
N ARG A 25 9.78 -6.28 10.53
CA ARG A 25 11.01 -6.59 11.28
C ARG A 25 10.78 -7.38 12.58
N ASP A 26 9.69 -7.09 13.28
CA ASP A 26 9.36 -7.70 14.59
C ASP A 26 8.25 -8.77 14.46
N VAL A 27 7.90 -9.14 13.23
CA VAL A 27 6.87 -10.13 12.93
C VAL A 27 7.55 -11.49 12.71
N PRO A 28 7.09 -12.57 13.37
CA PRO A 28 7.59 -13.92 13.12
C PRO A 28 7.49 -14.32 11.63
N GLU A 29 8.48 -15.06 11.11
CA GLU A 29 8.55 -15.40 9.69
C GLU A 29 7.28 -16.12 9.18
N ASP A 30 6.72 -17.02 9.98
CA ASP A 30 5.50 -17.75 9.63
C ASP A 30 4.30 -16.80 9.46
N GLU A 31 4.18 -15.79 10.31
CA GLU A 31 3.19 -14.72 10.16
C GLU A 31 3.46 -13.84 8.93
N VAL A 32 4.72 -13.51 8.65
CA VAL A 32 5.09 -12.74 7.44
C VAL A 32 4.68 -13.50 6.18
N ARG A 33 4.90 -14.81 6.13
CA ARG A 33 4.45 -15.67 5.00
C ARG A 33 2.94 -15.63 4.83
N LEU A 34 2.19 -15.63 5.93
CA LEU A 34 0.74 -15.44 5.90
C LEU A 34 0.34 -14.07 5.34
N ILE A 35 1.00 -13.00 5.77
CA ILE A 35 0.67 -11.62 5.37
C ILE A 35 1.00 -11.37 3.88
N LEU A 36 2.16 -11.83 3.42
CA LEU A 36 2.69 -11.53 2.09
C LEU A 36 2.25 -12.52 1.00
N GLY A 37 1.82 -13.74 1.37
CA GLY A 37 1.55 -14.79 0.38
C GLY A 37 0.42 -15.75 0.73
N GLU A 38 0.55 -16.53 1.80
CA GLU A 38 -0.29 -17.73 2.02
C GLU A 38 -1.78 -17.39 2.17
N ASN A 39 -2.12 -16.27 2.83
CA ASN A 39 -3.52 -15.83 2.90
C ASN A 39 -4.09 -15.48 1.52
N MET A 40 -3.28 -14.89 0.63
CA MET A 40 -3.69 -14.55 -0.73
C MET A 40 -3.94 -15.79 -1.58
N ILE A 41 -3.04 -16.78 -1.45
CA ILE A 41 -3.17 -18.07 -2.15
C ILE A 41 -4.47 -18.75 -1.74
N LYS A 42 -4.74 -18.84 -0.43
CA LYS A 42 -5.98 -19.43 0.08
C LYS A 42 -7.22 -18.65 -0.36
N PHE A 43 -7.21 -17.33 -0.23
CA PHE A 43 -8.38 -16.49 -0.49
C PHE A 43 -8.80 -16.52 -1.96
N TYR A 44 -7.83 -16.43 -2.88
CA TYR A 44 -8.11 -16.42 -4.32
C TYR A 44 -8.08 -17.82 -4.96
N GLY A 45 -7.78 -18.88 -4.20
CA GLY A 45 -7.69 -20.24 -4.73
C GLY A 45 -6.55 -20.42 -5.75
N LEU A 46 -5.39 -19.79 -5.50
CA LEU A 46 -4.24 -19.84 -6.40
C LEU A 46 -3.49 -21.17 -6.31
N ASP A 47 -2.79 -21.54 -7.38
CA ASP A 47 -1.92 -22.72 -7.43
C ASP A 47 -0.65 -22.49 -6.59
N ARG A 48 -0.67 -23.02 -5.36
CA ARG A 48 0.45 -22.90 -4.41
C ARG A 48 1.75 -23.52 -4.95
N PRO A 49 1.78 -24.79 -5.43
CA PRO A 49 2.99 -25.36 -6.05
C PRO A 49 3.58 -24.52 -7.18
N ALA A 50 2.76 -23.98 -8.09
CA ALA A 50 3.25 -23.17 -9.19
C ALA A 50 3.86 -21.84 -8.70
N LEU A 51 3.23 -21.20 -7.71
CA LEU A 51 3.74 -19.98 -7.08
C LEU A 51 5.04 -20.22 -6.30
N GLU A 52 5.15 -21.34 -5.58
CA GLU A 52 6.38 -21.75 -4.89
C GLU A 52 7.54 -21.91 -5.90
N ALA A 53 7.30 -22.59 -7.03
CA ALA A 53 8.31 -22.74 -8.08
C ALA A 53 8.74 -21.40 -8.69
N ALA A 54 7.83 -20.44 -8.81
CA ALA A 54 8.18 -19.08 -9.25
C ALA A 54 8.97 -18.31 -8.19
N ALA A 55 8.55 -18.39 -6.92
CA ALA A 55 9.22 -17.75 -5.79
C ALA A 55 10.66 -18.25 -5.62
N LEU A 56 10.90 -19.56 -5.77
CA LEU A 56 12.24 -20.14 -5.74
C LEU A 56 13.16 -19.61 -6.86
N ARG A 57 12.59 -19.14 -7.97
CA ARG A 57 13.36 -18.64 -9.12
C ARG A 57 13.68 -17.15 -9.03
N CYS A 58 12.77 -16.33 -8.53
CA CYS A 58 12.92 -14.85 -8.55
C CYS A 58 12.45 -14.11 -7.29
N GLY A 59 11.89 -14.82 -6.31
CA GLY A 59 11.45 -14.24 -5.06
C GLY A 59 12.63 -13.87 -4.14
N PRO A 60 12.44 -12.92 -3.21
CA PRO A 60 13.40 -12.68 -2.14
C PRO A 60 13.42 -13.85 -1.16
N LEU A 61 14.57 -14.10 -0.53
CA LEU A 61 14.67 -14.98 0.61
C LEU A 61 14.11 -14.29 1.86
N PRO A 62 13.62 -15.04 2.87
CA PRO A 62 13.24 -14.46 4.16
C PRO A 62 14.37 -13.62 4.76
N SER A 63 15.62 -14.06 4.65
CA SER A 63 16.80 -13.32 5.12
C SER A 63 17.07 -12.00 4.39
N ASP A 64 16.50 -11.80 3.19
CA ASP A 64 16.62 -10.53 2.46
C ASP A 64 15.68 -9.46 3.04
N LEU A 65 14.65 -9.89 3.79
CA LEU A 65 13.54 -9.06 4.27
C LEU A 65 13.44 -9.01 5.79
N LEU A 66 13.85 -10.07 6.49
CA LEU A 66 13.68 -10.25 7.92
C LEU A 66 15.02 -10.22 8.64
N GLY A 67 15.07 -9.56 9.79
CA GLY A 67 16.27 -9.41 10.59
C GLY A 67 16.28 -8.12 11.41
N SER A 68 17.33 -7.94 12.20
CA SER A 68 17.56 -6.73 12.97
C SER A 68 18.13 -5.62 12.07
N HIS A 69 17.28 -4.69 11.66
CA HIS A 69 17.68 -3.55 10.84
C HIS A 69 17.78 -2.23 11.63
N GLN A 70 18.65 -1.36 11.10
CA GLN A 70 19.03 -0.03 11.56
C GLN A 70 17.90 0.98 11.25
N GLN A 71 17.97 2.21 11.78
CA GLN A 71 16.99 3.28 11.53
C GLN A 71 16.60 3.41 10.05
N VAL A 72 15.32 3.70 9.79
CA VAL A 72 14.78 3.98 8.45
C VAL A 72 15.62 5.05 7.75
N ASP A 73 16.04 4.78 6.51
CA ASP A 73 16.80 5.73 5.71
C ASP A 73 15.98 7.03 5.48
N PRO A 74 16.47 8.20 5.93
CA PRO A 74 15.80 9.47 5.70
C PRO A 74 15.50 9.75 4.22
N ALA A 75 16.34 9.27 3.29
CA ALA A 75 16.10 9.44 1.86
C ALA A 75 14.83 8.72 1.38
N MET A 76 14.49 7.58 1.99
CA MET A 76 13.26 6.84 1.71
C MET A 76 12.02 7.64 2.17
N VAL A 77 12.12 8.27 3.34
CA VAL A 77 11.07 9.13 3.91
C VAL A 77 10.86 10.36 3.04
N ASP A 78 11.93 11.03 2.63
CA ASP A 78 11.87 12.18 1.73
C ASP A 78 11.28 11.82 0.37
N HIS A 79 11.68 10.68 -0.19
CA HIS A 79 11.11 10.17 -1.44
C HIS A 79 9.60 9.94 -1.32
N PHE A 80 9.12 9.32 -0.23
CA PHE A 80 7.68 9.14 0.01
C PHE A 80 6.94 10.48 0.11
N HIS A 81 7.49 11.46 0.83
CA HIS A 81 6.86 12.77 0.96
C HIS A 81 6.76 13.51 -0.36
N ALA A 82 7.80 13.44 -1.20
CA ALA A 82 7.83 14.08 -2.50
C ALA A 82 6.74 13.53 -3.43
N ARG A 83 6.57 12.21 -3.50
CA ARG A 83 5.60 11.58 -4.42
C ARG A 83 4.17 11.54 -3.89
N SER A 84 3.95 11.23 -2.61
CA SER A 84 2.59 11.08 -2.05
C SER A 84 1.82 12.40 -1.98
N GLY A 85 2.53 13.53 -2.01
CA GLY A 85 1.92 14.85 -1.89
C GLY A 85 1.34 15.14 -0.51
N ILE A 86 1.54 14.28 0.50
CA ILE A 86 1.06 14.50 1.88
C ILE A 86 1.54 15.83 2.48
N ARG A 87 2.74 16.29 2.10
CA ARG A 87 3.29 17.58 2.54
C ARG A 87 3.03 18.73 1.55
N LYS A 88 2.34 18.47 0.44
CA LYS A 88 2.06 19.49 -0.57
C LYS A 88 1.00 20.45 -0.04
N ALA A 89 1.35 21.72 0.08
CA ALA A 89 0.39 22.75 0.42
C ALA A 89 -0.73 22.77 -0.64
N MET A 90 -1.98 22.67 -0.18
CA MET A 90 -3.15 22.71 -1.04
C MET A 90 -3.93 24.00 -0.76
N SER A 91 -4.27 24.72 -1.84
CA SER A 91 -5.27 25.78 -1.81
C SER A 91 -6.55 25.22 -2.39
N LEU A 92 -7.61 25.19 -1.59
CA LEU A 92 -8.94 24.76 -2.03
C LEU A 92 -9.81 26.01 -2.23
N PRO A 93 -10.33 26.28 -3.44
CA PRO A 93 -11.26 27.37 -3.66
C PRO A 93 -12.60 27.05 -2.98
N MET A 94 -12.75 27.51 -1.73
CA MET A 94 -13.87 27.13 -0.86
C MET A 94 -15.24 27.44 -1.46
N ASP A 95 -15.40 28.58 -2.15
CA ASP A 95 -16.67 28.93 -2.80
C ASP A 95 -17.10 27.88 -3.83
N ARG A 96 -16.13 27.39 -4.63
CA ARG A 96 -16.38 26.34 -5.63
C ARG A 96 -16.69 25.01 -4.94
N PHE A 97 -15.96 24.66 -3.88
CA PHE A 97 -16.19 23.43 -3.13
C PHE A 97 -17.58 23.41 -2.48
N THR A 98 -17.96 24.50 -1.80
CA THR A 98 -19.27 24.66 -1.17
C THR A 98 -20.40 24.54 -2.19
N LYS A 99 -20.27 25.21 -3.34
CA LYS A 99 -21.26 25.09 -4.42
C LYS A 99 -21.41 23.64 -4.91
N LEU A 100 -20.29 22.94 -5.13
CA LEU A 100 -20.34 21.53 -5.56
C LEU A 100 -21.06 20.64 -4.54
N VAL A 101 -20.77 20.81 -3.25
CA VAL A 101 -21.44 20.03 -2.19
C VAL A 101 -22.93 20.34 -2.14
N GLN A 102 -23.33 21.62 -2.25
CA GLN A 102 -24.74 22.03 -2.26
C GLN A 102 -25.49 21.45 -3.46
N ASP A 103 -24.89 21.51 -4.65
CA ASP A 103 -25.48 20.97 -5.87
C ASP A 103 -25.68 19.45 -5.76
N ASP A 104 -24.72 18.72 -5.19
CA ASP A 104 -24.79 17.26 -5.06
C ASP A 104 -25.81 16.81 -3.99
N VAL A 105 -25.83 17.49 -2.83
CA VAL A 105 -26.87 17.28 -1.82
C VAL A 105 -28.26 17.57 -2.39
N GLY A 106 -28.39 18.65 -3.17
CA GLY A 106 -29.65 19.00 -3.84
C GLY A 106 -30.15 17.90 -4.77
N ARG A 107 -29.25 17.26 -5.54
CA ARG A 107 -29.61 16.13 -6.42
C ARG A 107 -30.08 14.91 -5.63
N VAL A 108 -29.34 14.50 -4.60
CA VAL A 108 -29.71 13.35 -3.76
C VAL A 108 -31.08 13.53 -3.12
N LEU A 109 -31.39 14.75 -2.65
CA LEU A 109 -32.69 15.06 -2.05
C LEU A 109 -33.81 15.09 -3.09
N ALA A 110 -33.54 15.55 -4.31
CA ALA A 110 -34.53 15.53 -5.40
C ALA A 110 -34.85 14.10 -5.85
N ASP A 111 -33.83 13.25 -6.01
CA ASP A 111 -33.99 11.84 -6.38
C ASP A 111 -34.72 11.02 -5.30
N ALA A 112 -34.56 11.37 -4.02
CA ALA A 112 -35.28 10.73 -2.91
C ALA A 112 -36.74 11.18 -2.79
N ALA A 113 -37.13 12.27 -3.45
CA ALA A 113 -38.49 12.83 -3.42
C ALA A 113 -39.35 12.43 -4.64
N SER A 114 -38.75 11.75 -5.64
CA SER A 114 -39.41 11.18 -6.82
C SER A 114 -39.71 9.69 -6.65
#